data_AF-A0A7J0H3D3-F1
#
_entry.id   AF-A0A7J0H3D3-F1
#
_cell.length_a   1.000
_cell.length_b   1.000
_cell.length_c   1.000
_cell.angle_alpha   90.00
_cell.angle_beta   90.00
_cell.angle_gamma   90.00
#
_symmetry.space_group_name_H-M   'P 1'
#
loop_
_entity.id
_entity.type
_entity.pdbx_description
1 polymer ?
#
loop_
_entity_poly.entity_id
_entity_poly.type
_entity_poly.pdbx_seq_one_letter_code
_entity_poly.pdbx_strand_id
1 'polypeptide(L)'
;MIRRFLRARDLDIGRASAMFLKYLKWRRTFVPNGFVSASEIPNEIKQNKMFIQGSDKQGRVIAVAFAGRHFPIKGGLDEVKRFVVFSLDKICSRMPTGQEKFAVIGDLEGWGYKSSDIRAYLGALTILQIVFVENKKLRSTLLEDIDESQLPEIYGGKLPLVPIQDS
;
A
#
# COMPACT_ATOMS: atom_id res chain seq x y z
N MET A 1 15.38 10.35 -3.09
CA MET A 1 15.00 10.05 -1.69
C MET A 1 14.86 11.28 -0.78
N ILE A 2 15.66 12.34 -0.90
CA ILE A 2 15.57 13.52 0.00
C ILE A 2 14.40 14.46 -0.30
N ARG A 3 13.99 14.56 -1.58
CA ARG A 3 12.93 15.47 -2.06
C ARG A 3 11.61 15.34 -1.28
N ARG A 4 11.17 14.11 -0.96
CA ARG A 4 9.97 13.85 -0.15
C ARG A 4 10.04 14.43 1.27
N PHE A 5 11.21 14.42 1.90
CA PHE A 5 11.39 14.98 3.25
C PHE A 5 11.36 16.51 3.23
N LEU A 6 11.94 17.11 2.19
CA LEU A 6 11.88 18.55 1.96
C LEU A 6 10.43 19.00 1.73
N ARG A 7 9.71 18.34 0.81
CA ARG A 7 8.29 18.65 0.54
C ARG A 7 7.41 18.49 1.77
N ALA A 8 7.61 17.43 2.57
CA ALA A 8 6.87 17.21 3.81
C ALA A 8 7.15 18.23 4.94
N ARG A 9 8.13 19.11 4.75
CA ARG A 9 8.55 20.14 5.70
C ARG A 9 8.65 21.51 5.04
N ASP A 10 7.85 21.76 4.01
CA ASP A 10 7.76 23.07 3.34
C ASP A 10 9.12 23.61 2.86
N LEU A 11 9.98 22.70 2.39
CA LEU A 11 11.36 22.96 1.96
C LEU A 11 12.31 23.46 3.05
N ASP A 12 11.91 23.38 4.32
CA ASP A 12 12.76 23.68 5.47
C ASP A 12 13.86 22.64 5.62
N ILE A 13 15.09 23.06 5.31
CA ILE A 13 16.27 22.18 5.29
C ILE A 13 16.53 21.59 6.69
N GLY A 14 16.39 22.37 7.75
CA GLY A 14 16.67 21.94 9.12
C GLY A 14 15.69 20.87 9.59
N ARG A 15 14.39 21.14 9.45
CA ARG A 15 13.31 20.20 9.81
C ARG A 15 13.32 18.96 8.92
N ALA A 16 13.56 19.11 7.61
CA ALA A 16 13.65 17.98 6.69
C ALA A 16 14.85 17.09 7.00
N SER A 17 16.02 17.68 7.27
CA SER A 17 17.24 16.93 7.62
C SER A 17 17.08 16.18 8.94
N ALA A 18 16.51 16.82 9.96
CA ALA A 18 16.21 16.17 11.23
C ALA A 18 15.25 14.99 11.06
N MET A 19 14.20 15.15 10.24
CA MET A 19 13.27 14.05 9.92
C MET A 19 13.95 12.93 9.14
N PHE A 20 14.79 13.26 8.17
CA PHE A 20 15.52 12.29 7.36
C PHE A 20 16.50 11.46 8.21
N LEU A 21 17.25 12.11 9.12
CA LEU A 21 18.15 11.41 10.05
C LEU A 21 17.39 10.49 11.01
N LYS A 22 16.25 10.93 11.54
CA LYS A 22 15.36 10.07 12.35
C LYS A 22 14.89 8.85 11.56
N TYR A 23 14.45 9.05 10.31
CA TYR A 23 14.06 7.97 9.41
C TYR A 23 15.22 7.00 9.14
N LEU A 24 16.43 7.49 8.84
CA LEU A 24 17.60 6.65 8.59
C LEU A 24 17.98 5.81 9.82
N LYS A 25 17.97 6.41 11.01
CA LYS A 25 18.22 5.70 12.27
C LYS A 25 17.19 4.58 12.48
N TRP A 26 15.90 4.91 12.32
CA TRP A 26 14.83 3.92 12.42
C TRP A 26 14.98 2.80 11.37
N ARG A 27 15.28 3.15 10.12
CA ARG A 27 15.43 2.16 9.04
C ARG A 27 16.57 1.18 9.34
N ARG A 28 17.70 1.67 9.85
CA ARG A 28 18.85 0.84 10.25
C ARG A 28 18.51 -0.12 11.39
N THR A 29 17.67 0.30 12.34
CA THR A 29 17.29 -0.55 13.49
C THR A 29 16.15 -1.51 13.16
N PHE A 30 15.16 -1.08 12.37
CA PHE A 30 13.94 -1.84 12.10
C PHE A 30 14.11 -2.82 10.92
N VAL A 31 14.92 -2.43 9.93
CA VAL A 31 15.22 -3.22 8.72
C VAL A 31 16.75 -3.41 8.59
N PRO A 32 17.38 -4.18 9.49
CA PRO A 32 18.84 -4.26 9.59
C PRO A 32 19.48 -4.82 8.32
N ASN A 33 18.79 -5.72 7.61
CA ASN A 33 19.25 -6.31 6.35
C ASN A 33 18.96 -5.43 5.12
N GLY A 34 18.43 -4.22 5.33
CA GLY A 34 18.05 -3.28 4.26
C GLY A 34 16.69 -3.54 3.63
N PHE A 35 16.23 -4.79 3.62
CA PHE A 35 14.91 -5.23 3.17
C PHE A 35 14.22 -6.12 4.21
N VAL A 36 12.89 -6.23 4.09
CA VAL A 36 12.09 -7.24 4.78
C VAL A 36 11.83 -8.37 3.77
N SER A 37 12.04 -9.61 4.17
CA SER A 37 11.79 -10.79 3.33
C SER A 37 10.40 -11.39 3.59
N ALA A 38 9.83 -12.08 2.60
CA ALA A 38 8.53 -12.75 2.77
C ALA A 38 8.54 -13.80 3.89
N SER A 39 9.69 -14.41 4.18
CA SER A 39 9.86 -15.37 5.27
C SER A 39 9.82 -14.74 6.67
N GLU A 40 10.02 -13.42 6.80
CA GLU A 40 9.82 -12.69 8.06
C GLU A 40 8.35 -12.34 8.34
N ILE A 41 7.49 -12.47 7.33
CA ILE A 41 6.07 -12.09 7.37
C ILE A 41 5.14 -13.22 6.83
N PRO A 42 5.37 -14.50 7.18
CA PRO A 42 4.68 -15.61 6.54
C PRO A 42 3.16 -15.63 6.80
N ASN A 43 2.71 -15.17 7.97
CA ASN A 43 1.30 -15.15 8.33
C ASN A 43 0.58 -14.01 7.58
N GLU A 44 1.23 -12.86 7.42
CA GLU A 44 0.72 -11.74 6.63
C GLU A 44 0.64 -12.09 5.14
N ILE A 45 1.67 -12.73 4.58
CA ILE A 45 1.67 -13.22 3.20
C ILE A 45 0.57 -14.27 2.97
N LYS A 46 0.39 -15.21 3.92
CA LYS A 46 -0.64 -16.26 3.82
C LYS A 46 -2.07 -15.72 3.72
N GLN A 47 -2.34 -14.52 4.25
CA GLN A 47 -3.65 -13.90 4.13
C GLN A 47 -3.99 -13.47 2.70
N ASN A 48 -3.00 -13.38 1.80
CA ASN A 48 -3.19 -13.08 0.38
C ASN A 48 -4.11 -11.86 0.14
N LYS A 49 -3.80 -10.77 0.84
CA LYS A 49 -4.68 -9.59 0.97
C LYS A 49 -4.17 -8.34 0.26
N MET A 50 -2.97 -8.38 -0.31
CA MET A 50 -2.36 -7.22 -0.97
C MET A 50 -1.72 -7.64 -2.29
N PHE A 51 -1.96 -6.85 -3.33
CA PHE A 51 -1.51 -7.06 -4.69
C PHE A 51 -0.98 -5.74 -5.24
N ILE A 52 -0.03 -5.79 -6.17
CA ILE A 52 0.47 -4.58 -6.85
C ILE A 52 0.47 -4.85 -8.34
N GLN A 53 -0.25 -4.02 -9.10
CA GLN A 53 -0.34 -4.20 -10.54
C GLN A 53 -0.83 -2.97 -11.27
N GLY A 54 -0.42 -2.84 -12.53
CA GLY A 54 -0.87 -1.79 -13.42
C GLY A 54 -0.50 -0.39 -12.95
N SER A 55 -1.01 0.59 -13.66
CA SER A 55 -0.95 2.00 -13.28
C SER A 55 -2.23 2.68 -13.70
N ASP A 56 -2.60 3.73 -12.99
CA ASP A 56 -3.72 4.57 -13.40
C ASP A 56 -3.31 5.50 -14.56
N LYS A 57 -4.27 6.27 -15.08
CA LYS A 57 -4.03 7.22 -16.18
C LYS A 57 -3.05 8.35 -15.83
N GLN A 58 -2.74 8.55 -14.55
CA GLN A 58 -1.74 9.50 -14.06
C GLN A 58 -0.36 8.86 -13.86
N GLY A 59 -0.19 7.58 -14.22
CA GLY A 59 1.04 6.82 -14.04
C GLY A 59 1.34 6.50 -12.57
N ARG A 60 0.32 6.50 -11.69
CA ARG A 60 0.47 6.04 -10.30
C ARG A 60 0.32 4.52 -10.28
N VAL A 61 1.26 3.83 -9.62
CA VAL A 61 1.15 2.39 -9.35
C VAL A 61 -0.11 2.13 -8.54
N ILE A 62 -0.84 1.07 -8.89
CA ILE A 62 -2.05 0.66 -8.16
C ILE A 62 -1.72 -0.52 -7.25
N ALA A 63 -2.05 -0.38 -5.97
CA ALA A 63 -2.13 -1.49 -5.04
C ALA A 63 -3.60 -1.90 -4.87
N VAL A 64 -3.87 -3.19 -4.73
CA VAL A 64 -5.21 -3.72 -4.42
C VAL A 64 -5.15 -4.39 -3.06
N ALA A 65 -6.02 -3.97 -2.14
CA ALA A 65 -6.06 -4.47 -0.78
C ALA A 65 -7.45 -5.05 -0.46
N PHE A 66 -7.52 -6.31 -0.04
CA PHE A 66 -8.76 -6.99 0.33
C PHE A 66 -8.99 -6.94 1.84
N ALA A 67 -9.89 -6.07 2.28
CA ALA A 67 -10.20 -5.90 3.70
C ALA A 67 -10.86 -7.14 4.31
N GLY A 68 -11.69 -7.87 3.55
CA GLY A 68 -12.30 -9.13 3.99
C GLY A 68 -11.29 -10.25 4.31
N ARG A 69 -10.04 -10.11 3.85
CA ARG A 69 -8.95 -11.06 4.10
C ARG A 69 -8.00 -10.63 5.21
N HIS A 70 -8.21 -9.45 5.79
CA HIS A 70 -7.38 -8.95 6.89
C HIS A 70 -7.84 -9.57 8.21
N PHE A 71 -7.05 -10.49 8.77
CA PHE A 71 -7.33 -11.10 10.07
C PHE A 71 -6.26 -10.73 11.09
N PRO A 72 -6.64 -10.39 12.34
CA PRO A 72 -5.67 -10.19 13.41
C PRO A 72 -4.79 -11.43 13.61
N ILE A 73 -3.48 -11.26 13.52
CA ILE A 73 -2.52 -12.36 13.70
C ILE A 73 -2.21 -12.55 15.19
N LYS A 74 -2.26 -13.81 15.64
CA LYS A 74 -1.74 -14.20 16.95
C LYS A 74 -0.20 -14.17 16.90
N GLY A 75 0.42 -13.16 17.50
CA GLY A 75 1.88 -12.97 17.44
C GLY A 75 2.32 -11.52 17.59
N GLY A 76 1.39 -10.56 17.45
CA GLY A 76 1.62 -9.15 17.78
C GLY A 76 1.80 -8.23 16.55
N LEU A 77 2.02 -6.95 16.83
CA LEU A 77 2.07 -5.90 15.81
C LEU A 77 3.38 -5.85 15.00
N ASP A 78 4.40 -6.65 15.34
CA ASP A 78 5.71 -6.58 14.66
C ASP A 78 5.63 -7.09 13.22
N GLU A 79 5.00 -8.26 13.01
CA GLU A 79 4.82 -8.82 11.67
C GLU A 79 3.97 -7.90 10.78
N VAL A 80 2.91 -7.30 11.35
CA VAL A 80 2.07 -6.29 10.67
C VAL A 80 2.91 -5.08 10.25
N LYS A 81 3.75 -4.55 11.15
CA LYS A 81 4.63 -3.40 10.83
C LYS A 81 5.64 -3.77 9.75
N ARG A 82 6.24 -4.95 9.82
CA ARG A 82 7.15 -5.47 8.78
C ARG A 82 6.44 -5.63 7.45
N PHE A 83 5.20 -6.11 7.44
CA PHE A 83 4.37 -6.23 6.23
C PHE A 83 4.04 -4.87 5.62
N VAL A 84 3.74 -3.86 6.43
CA VAL A 84 3.56 -2.48 5.94
C VAL A 84 4.83 -1.95 5.29
N VAL A 85 5.99 -2.17 5.91
CA VAL A 85 7.28 -1.76 5.34
C VAL A 85 7.59 -2.50 4.04
N PHE A 86 7.41 -3.82 4.04
CA PHE A 86 7.54 -4.67 2.86
C PHE A 86 6.67 -4.16 1.70
N SER A 87 5.41 -3.85 2.00
CA SER A 87 4.45 -3.40 0.99
C SER A 87 4.82 -2.05 0.42
N LEU A 88 5.19 -1.09 1.28
CA LEU A 88 5.60 0.24 0.86
C LEU A 88 6.90 0.20 0.05
N ASP A 89 7.86 -0.66 0.42
CA ASP A 89 9.10 -0.85 -0.33
C ASP A 89 8.82 -1.40 -1.74
N LYS A 90 7.93 -2.40 -1.86
CA LYS A 90 7.51 -2.97 -3.15
C LYS A 90 6.77 -1.96 -4.04
N ILE A 91 5.88 -1.15 -3.46
CA ILE A 91 5.24 -0.04 -4.18
C ILE A 91 6.30 0.96 -4.65
N CYS A 92 7.21 1.35 -3.76
CA CYS A 92 8.28 2.30 -4.08
C CYS A 92 9.22 1.81 -5.18
N SER A 93 9.55 0.51 -5.23
CA SER A 93 10.40 -0.04 -6.28
C SER A 93 9.75 -0.04 -7.66
N ARG A 94 8.41 0.01 -7.72
CA ARG A 94 7.63 0.05 -8.97
C ARG A 94 7.23 1.47 -9.40
N MET A 95 7.43 2.48 -8.55
CA MET A 95 7.06 3.85 -8.88
C MET A 95 7.95 4.41 -10.01
N PRO A 96 7.37 4.99 -11.08
CA PRO A 96 8.12 5.67 -12.12
C PRO A 96 8.96 6.83 -11.58
N THR A 97 10.05 7.15 -12.26
CA THR A 97 10.92 8.28 -11.91
C THR A 97 10.11 9.58 -11.88
N GLY A 98 10.12 10.26 -10.73
CA GLY A 98 9.40 11.52 -10.52
C GLY A 98 7.99 11.38 -9.96
N GLN A 99 7.45 10.15 -9.92
CA GLN A 99 6.19 9.86 -9.24
C GLN A 99 6.41 9.71 -7.73
N GLU A 100 5.58 10.38 -6.93
CA GLU A 100 5.64 10.30 -5.45
C GLU A 100 4.33 9.81 -4.83
N LYS A 101 3.32 9.54 -5.67
CA LYS A 101 2.00 9.06 -5.25
C LYS A 101 1.71 7.70 -5.86
N PHE A 102 0.94 6.90 -5.13
CA PHE A 102 0.38 5.64 -5.59
C PHE A 102 -1.14 5.65 -5.33
N ALA A 103 -1.87 4.78 -6.02
CA ALA A 103 -3.30 4.58 -5.82
C ALA A 103 -3.54 3.26 -5.08
N VAL A 104 -4.63 3.19 -4.31
CA VAL A 104 -5.05 1.95 -3.62
C VAL A 104 -6.51 1.69 -3.94
N ILE A 105 -6.82 0.50 -4.46
CA ILE A 105 -8.17 -0.04 -4.52
C ILE A 105 -8.38 -0.83 -3.22
N GLY A 106 -9.22 -0.30 -2.33
CA GLY A 106 -9.63 -0.97 -1.10
C GLY A 106 -10.90 -1.76 -1.33
N ASP A 107 -10.78 -3.08 -1.46
CA ASP A 107 -11.92 -3.98 -1.62
C ASP A 107 -12.49 -4.33 -0.25
N LEU A 108 -13.73 -3.89 -0.01
CA LEU A 108 -14.45 -4.09 1.24
C LEU A 108 -15.38 -5.32 1.20
N GLU A 109 -15.41 -6.07 0.10
CA GLU A 109 -16.20 -7.29 0.03
C GLU A 109 -15.71 -8.31 1.07
N GLY A 110 -16.67 -8.93 1.77
CA GLY A 110 -16.39 -9.87 2.87
C GLY A 110 -15.84 -9.22 4.14
N TRP A 111 -15.79 -7.89 4.23
CA TRP A 111 -15.42 -7.20 5.47
C TRP A 111 -16.51 -7.36 6.53
N GLY A 112 -16.11 -7.70 7.75
CA GLY A 112 -17.02 -7.90 8.87
C GLY A 112 -16.27 -7.93 10.21
N TYR A 113 -16.97 -8.18 11.30
CA TYR A 113 -16.44 -8.03 12.67
C TYR A 113 -15.10 -8.74 12.94
N LYS A 114 -14.88 -9.92 12.31
CA LYS A 114 -13.63 -10.70 12.47
C LYS A 114 -12.43 -10.14 11.68
N SER A 115 -12.69 -9.28 10.69
CA SER A 115 -11.69 -8.59 9.85
C SER A 115 -11.64 -7.06 10.09
N SER A 116 -12.38 -6.59 11.10
CA SER A 116 -12.40 -5.19 11.54
C SER A 116 -11.26 -4.89 12.51
N ASP A 117 -10.05 -4.59 12.00
CA ASP A 117 -9.06 -3.84 12.78
C ASP A 117 -9.28 -2.33 12.64
N ILE A 118 -10.26 -1.80 13.38
CA ILE A 118 -10.60 -0.37 13.38
C ILE A 118 -9.38 0.53 13.63
N ARG A 119 -8.40 0.08 14.42
CA ARG A 119 -7.19 0.88 14.71
C ARG A 119 -6.28 0.95 13.49
N ALA A 120 -6.11 -0.15 12.77
CA ALA A 120 -5.37 -0.16 11.52
C ALA A 120 -6.03 0.73 10.46
N TYR A 121 -7.36 0.67 10.33
CA TYR A 121 -8.10 1.49 9.37
C TYR A 121 -8.03 2.98 9.70
N LEU A 122 -8.25 3.40 10.95
CA LEU A 122 -8.14 4.81 11.36
C LEU A 122 -6.76 5.41 11.04
N GLY A 123 -5.69 4.64 11.24
CA GLY A 123 -4.34 5.05 10.84
C GLY A 123 -4.21 5.29 9.33
N ALA A 124 -4.77 4.41 8.51
CA ALA A 124 -4.76 4.55 7.05
C ALA A 124 -5.63 5.74 6.56
N LEU A 125 -6.81 5.94 7.16
CA LEU A 125 -7.74 7.03 6.80
C LEU A 125 -7.11 8.41 6.97
N THR A 126 -6.23 8.60 7.95
CA THR A 126 -5.56 9.90 8.18
C THR A 126 -4.49 10.26 7.14
N ILE A 127 -4.03 9.29 6.35
CA ILE A 127 -2.90 9.44 5.42
C ILE A 127 -3.36 9.40 3.96
N LEU A 128 -4.47 8.71 3.67
CA LEU A 128 -4.94 8.44 2.31
C LEU A 128 -6.13 9.32 1.93
N GLN A 129 -6.14 9.83 0.69
CA GLN A 129 -7.36 10.33 0.05
C GLN A 129 -8.21 9.12 -0.36
N ILE A 130 -9.45 9.05 0.15
CA ILE A 130 -10.31 7.88 -0.01
C ILE A 130 -11.56 8.26 -0.77
N VAL A 131 -11.86 7.47 -1.80
CA VAL A 131 -13.11 7.54 -2.56
C VAL A 131 -13.85 6.24 -2.31
N PHE A 132 -15.06 6.34 -1.77
CA PHE A 132 -15.95 5.19 -1.63
C PHE A 132 -16.79 5.03 -2.90
N VAL A 133 -16.81 3.82 -3.45
CA VAL A 133 -17.52 3.52 -4.70
C VAL A 133 -18.52 2.40 -4.44
N GLU A 134 -19.79 2.65 -4.77
CA GLU A 134 -20.83 1.62 -4.69
C GLU A 134 -20.70 0.59 -5.82
N ASN A 135 -21.01 -0.68 -5.51
CA ASN A 135 -20.89 -1.79 -6.47
C ASN A 135 -21.58 -1.54 -7.82
N LYS A 136 -22.75 -0.87 -7.85
CA LYS A 136 -23.50 -0.59 -9.08
C LYS A 136 -22.75 0.31 -10.08
N LYS A 137 -21.80 1.11 -9.60
CA LYS A 137 -21.01 2.05 -10.41
C LYS A 137 -19.51 1.73 -10.38
N LEU A 138 -19.13 0.61 -9.75
CA LEU A 138 -17.73 0.25 -9.50
C LEU A 138 -16.88 0.29 -10.77
N ARG A 139 -17.26 -0.48 -11.79
CA ARG A 139 -16.49 -0.56 -13.04
C ARG A 139 -16.42 0.80 -13.75
N SER A 140 -17.55 1.49 -13.90
CA SER A 140 -17.58 2.79 -14.60
C SER A 140 -16.69 3.82 -13.90
N THR A 141 -16.75 3.89 -12.57
CA THR A 141 -15.95 4.84 -11.79
C THR A 141 -14.47 4.48 -11.80
N LEU A 142 -14.10 3.20 -11.71
CA LEU A 142 -12.70 2.79 -11.84
C LEU A 142 -12.12 3.09 -13.23
N LEU A 143 -12.94 2.96 -14.29
CA LEU A 143 -12.53 3.26 -15.66
C LEU A 143 -12.40 4.75 -15.96
N GLU A 144 -12.93 5.64 -15.11
CA GLU A 144 -12.67 7.09 -15.20
C GLU A 144 -11.18 7.38 -14.96
N ASP A 145 -10.58 6.71 -13.96
CA ASP A 145 -9.20 6.95 -13.54
C ASP A 145 -8.19 5.91 -14.07
N ILE A 146 -8.62 4.69 -14.38
CA ILE A 146 -7.75 3.55 -14.73
C ILE A 146 -8.12 3.04 -16.12
N ASP A 147 -7.11 2.77 -16.95
CA ASP A 147 -7.35 2.14 -18.25
C ASP A 147 -7.81 0.68 -18.09
N GLU A 148 -8.72 0.20 -18.93
CA GLU A 148 -9.25 -1.17 -18.85
C GLU A 148 -8.14 -2.24 -18.93
N SER A 149 -7.07 -1.98 -19.69
CA SER A 149 -5.91 -2.88 -19.78
C SER A 149 -5.09 -2.96 -18.49
N GLN A 150 -5.19 -1.95 -17.63
CA GLN A 150 -4.47 -1.84 -16.35
C GLN A 150 -5.33 -2.25 -15.16
N LEU A 151 -6.65 -2.32 -15.34
CA LEU A 151 -7.59 -2.70 -14.31
C LEU A 151 -7.56 -4.23 -14.07
N PRO A 152 -7.61 -4.69 -12.81
CA PRO A 152 -7.72 -6.11 -12.50
C PRO A 152 -8.95 -6.79 -13.15
N GLU A 153 -8.81 -8.03 -13.59
CA GLU A 153 -9.90 -8.84 -14.17
C GLU A 153 -11.13 -8.92 -13.26
N ILE A 154 -10.92 -9.03 -11.95
CA ILE A 154 -11.99 -9.10 -10.94
C ILE A 154 -12.87 -7.84 -10.89
N TYR A 155 -12.37 -6.71 -11.41
CA TYR A 155 -13.12 -5.45 -11.52
C TYR A 155 -13.57 -5.17 -12.96
N GLY A 156 -13.50 -6.18 -13.84
CA GLY A 156 -13.90 -6.08 -15.24
C GLY A 156 -12.84 -5.49 -16.16
N GLY A 157 -11.57 -5.54 -15.77
CA GLY A 157 -10.41 -5.22 -16.62
C GLY A 157 -9.79 -6.46 -17.28
N LYS A 158 -8.51 -6.35 -17.66
CA LYS A 158 -7.76 -7.41 -18.37
C LYS A 158 -6.51 -7.90 -17.64
N LEU A 159 -6.18 -7.32 -16.49
CA LEU A 159 -4.91 -7.59 -15.81
C LEU A 159 -5.10 -8.65 -14.71
N PRO A 160 -4.35 -9.77 -14.72
CA PRO A 160 -4.45 -10.76 -13.66
C PRO A 160 -3.92 -10.22 -12.34
N LEU A 161 -4.43 -10.75 -11.23
CA LEU A 161 -3.94 -10.36 -9.90
C LEU A 161 -2.54 -10.93 -9.64
N VAL A 162 -1.57 -10.08 -9.31
CA VAL A 162 -0.21 -10.50 -8.94
C VAL A 162 0.02 -10.28 -7.44
N PRO A 163 0.17 -11.36 -6.63
CA PRO A 163 0.42 -11.23 -5.20
C PRO A 163 1.66 -10.38 -4.91
N ILE A 164 1.63 -9.59 -3.84
CA ILE A 164 2.70 -8.62 -3.55
C ILE A 164 4.09 -9.24 -3.40
N GLN A 165 4.18 -10.50 -2.94
CA GLN A 165 5.45 -11.22 -2.83
C GLN A 165 6.06 -11.59 -4.19
N ASP A 166 5.21 -11.77 -5.21
CA ASP A 166 5.60 -12.16 -6.58
C ASP A 166 5.71 -10.93 -7.50
N SER A 167 5.48 -9.75 -6.94
CA SER A 167 5.50 -8.45 -7.63
C SER A 167 6.89 -7.80 -7.63
#